data_AF-A0A3D2SCI5-F1
#
_entry.id   AF-A0A3D2SCI5-F1
#
_cell.length_a   1.000
_cell.length_b   1.000
_cell.length_c   1.000
_cell.angle_alpha   90.00
_cell.angle_beta   90.00
_cell.angle_gamma   90.00
#
_symmetry.space_group_name_H-M   'P 1'
#
loop_
_entity.id
_entity.type
_entity.pdbx_description
1 polymer ?
#
loop_
_entity_poly.entity_id
_entity_poly.type
_entity_poly.pdbx_seq_one_letter_code
_entity_poly.pdbx_strand_id
1 'polypeptide(L)'
;GQVHCLNAADGTEKWSYELPSSPLYVGAPTSMGDINNDGFLEVVFNDWYRLGALDHNGDLLWVYNIPGYGQSFRGAALADVNEDAYMDVTFCSSEGTVISLNGLDGSLIRSIDLQADFGMNFGAEHGPLVADFNNDGVLDVFAAGGHAEYPAIENNYGAAYMISWGAGNGPDWAMFQRDYRRTACVCNDSLLQTTEPVVIAMEPTVPDISVYPTLFVRELLLVGKEALPPLELSLYNISGLLLYSQAFTGGDKKVIVTLPELPPAAYILRIQTAAGQSEQLLFRQ
;
A
#
# COMPACT_ATOMS: atom_id res chain seq x y z
N GLY A 1 -15.09 16.80 -5.66
CA GLY A 1 -14.24 15.66 -6.05
C GLY A 1 -14.64 14.52 -5.14
N GLN A 2 -14.63 13.28 -5.62
CA GLN A 2 -15.19 12.16 -4.88
C GLN A 2 -14.14 11.08 -4.65
N VAL A 3 -14.20 10.44 -3.48
CA VAL A 3 -13.47 9.20 -3.17
C VAL A 3 -14.47 8.06 -3.35
N HIS A 4 -14.11 7.03 -4.12
CA HIS A 4 -14.96 5.86 -4.35
C HIS A 4 -14.28 4.61 -3.81
N CYS A 5 -15.04 3.79 -3.08
CA CYS A 5 -14.66 2.42 -2.76
C CYS A 5 -15.45 1.48 -3.66
N LEU A 6 -14.72 0.71 -4.46
CA LEU A 6 -15.29 -0.28 -5.36
C LEU A 6 -14.99 -1.68 -4.84
N ASN A 7 -15.95 -2.58 -4.97
CA ASN A 7 -15.72 -4.00 -4.81
C ASN A 7 -14.75 -4.48 -5.90
N ALA A 8 -13.59 -4.98 -5.49
CA ALA A 8 -12.55 -5.43 -6.41
C ALA A 8 -12.99 -6.61 -7.31
N ALA A 9 -14.01 -7.39 -6.92
CA ALA A 9 -14.46 -8.57 -7.63
C ALA A 9 -15.37 -8.24 -8.82
N ASP A 10 -16.25 -7.25 -8.68
CA ASP A 10 -17.30 -6.96 -9.65
C ASP A 10 -17.38 -5.48 -10.06
N GLY A 11 -16.56 -4.61 -9.46
CA GLY A 11 -16.53 -3.18 -9.73
C GLY A 11 -17.73 -2.40 -9.19
N THR A 12 -18.60 -3.03 -8.40
CA THR A 12 -19.75 -2.34 -7.79
C THR A 12 -19.28 -1.34 -6.74
N GLU A 13 -19.93 -0.19 -6.65
CA GLU A 13 -19.63 0.80 -5.61
C GLU A 13 -20.11 0.29 -4.25
N LYS A 14 -19.20 0.20 -3.28
CA LYS A 14 -19.53 -0.04 -1.87
C LYS A 14 -19.98 1.25 -1.19
N TRP A 15 -19.20 2.30 -1.38
CA TRP A 15 -19.49 3.64 -0.90
C TRP A 15 -18.78 4.68 -1.75
N SER A 16 -19.29 5.89 -1.72
CA SER A 16 -18.62 7.08 -2.24
C SER A 16 -18.71 8.19 -1.20
N TYR A 17 -17.67 9.01 -1.15
CA TYR A 17 -17.58 10.13 -0.23
C TYR A 17 -17.24 11.42 -0.98
N GLU A 18 -17.93 12.49 -0.60
CA GLU A 18 -17.68 13.85 -1.06
C GLU A 18 -17.84 14.80 0.13
N LEU A 19 -16.95 15.79 0.25
CA LEU A 19 -17.09 16.80 1.29
C LEU A 19 -18.35 17.66 1.06
N PRO A 20 -19.40 17.57 1.92
CA PRO A 20 -20.74 18.05 1.58
C PRO A 20 -20.89 19.57 1.42
N SER A 21 -19.95 20.35 1.96
CA SER A 21 -20.06 21.81 2.07
C SER A 21 -19.20 22.60 1.08
N SER A 22 -18.23 21.96 0.43
CA SER A 22 -17.36 22.59 -0.57
C SER A 22 -16.57 21.50 -1.28
N PRO A 23 -17.14 20.82 -2.28
CA PRO A 23 -16.41 19.79 -2.99
C PRO A 23 -15.32 20.42 -3.84
N LEU A 24 -14.07 20.01 -3.61
CA LEU A 24 -12.91 20.53 -4.33
C LEU A 24 -12.32 19.41 -5.19
N TYR A 25 -11.05 19.56 -5.58
CA TYR A 25 -10.38 18.59 -6.42
C TYR A 25 -9.74 17.49 -5.57
N VAL A 26 -10.22 16.26 -5.75
CA VAL A 26 -9.60 15.04 -5.24
C VAL A 26 -8.81 14.43 -6.39
N GLY A 27 -7.47 14.43 -6.31
CA GLY A 27 -6.64 13.86 -7.38
C GLY A 27 -5.25 13.39 -7.01
N ALA A 28 -4.90 13.42 -5.72
CA ALA A 28 -3.74 12.69 -5.22
C ALA A 28 -4.10 11.21 -5.00
N PRO A 29 -3.11 10.29 -5.03
CA PRO A 29 -3.30 8.94 -4.53
C PRO A 29 -3.79 8.94 -3.08
N THR A 30 -4.69 8.00 -2.74
CA THR A 30 -5.07 7.74 -1.35
C THR A 30 -4.04 6.86 -0.66
N SER A 31 -3.98 6.95 0.67
CA SER A 31 -3.20 6.06 1.54
C SER A 31 -4.14 5.29 2.44
N MET A 32 -3.83 4.04 2.78
CA MET A 32 -4.67 3.23 3.69
C MET A 32 -3.85 2.60 4.81
N GLY A 33 -4.42 2.59 6.01
CA GLY A 33 -3.82 2.04 7.22
C GLY A 33 -4.85 2.00 8.34
N ASP A 34 -4.63 1.14 9.33
CA ASP A 34 -5.41 1.13 10.57
C ASP A 34 -4.90 2.28 11.45
N ILE A 35 -5.45 3.49 11.23
CA ILE A 35 -4.93 4.72 11.85
C ILE A 35 -5.55 4.95 13.24
N ASN A 36 -6.61 4.21 13.58
CA ASN A 36 -7.33 4.32 14.85
C ASN A 36 -7.24 3.03 15.72
N ASN A 37 -6.53 2.00 15.26
CA ASN A 37 -6.35 0.69 15.90
C ASN A 37 -7.67 -0.07 16.17
N ASP A 38 -8.68 0.09 15.31
CA ASP A 38 -9.95 -0.65 15.41
C ASP A 38 -9.96 -1.99 14.66
N GLY A 39 -8.88 -2.29 13.93
CA GLY A 39 -8.69 -3.51 13.17
C GLY A 39 -9.21 -3.44 11.73
N PHE A 40 -9.74 -2.30 11.30
CA PHE A 40 -10.07 -1.99 9.92
C PHE A 40 -9.09 -0.98 9.33
N LEU A 41 -9.17 -0.74 8.02
CA LEU A 41 -8.31 0.22 7.35
C LEU A 41 -9.11 1.47 7.03
N GLU A 42 -8.55 2.60 7.41
CA GLU A 42 -9.03 3.92 7.04
C GLU A 42 -8.43 4.35 5.70
N VAL A 43 -9.06 5.33 5.08
CA VAL A 43 -8.61 5.96 3.83
C VAL A 43 -8.22 7.39 4.11
N VAL A 44 -6.94 7.72 3.95
CA VAL A 44 -6.44 9.09 3.91
C VAL A 44 -6.50 9.61 2.48
N PHE A 45 -7.13 10.76 2.28
CA PHE A 45 -7.33 11.38 0.98
C PHE A 45 -6.99 12.86 0.99
N ASN A 46 -6.59 13.38 -0.17
CA ASN A 46 -6.41 14.81 -0.41
C ASN A 46 -7.63 15.40 -1.12
N ASP A 47 -8.01 16.62 -0.72
CA ASP A 47 -8.99 17.44 -1.41
C ASP A 47 -8.53 18.90 -1.50
N TRP A 48 -7.80 19.20 -2.58
CA TRP A 48 -7.10 20.47 -2.84
C TRP A 48 -6.16 20.89 -1.69
N TYR A 49 -6.55 21.87 -0.87
CA TYR A 49 -5.77 22.32 0.30
C TYR A 49 -6.13 21.59 1.59
N ARG A 50 -6.83 20.46 1.50
CA ARG A 50 -7.29 19.69 2.65
C ARG A 50 -6.77 18.27 2.59
N LEU A 51 -6.56 17.70 3.76
CA LEU A 51 -6.34 16.28 3.93
C LEU A 51 -7.44 15.74 4.85
N GLY A 52 -7.99 14.58 4.56
CA GLY A 52 -9.01 13.96 5.40
C GLY A 52 -8.79 12.47 5.56
N ALA A 53 -9.45 11.90 6.55
CA ALA A 53 -9.55 10.46 6.74
C ALA A 53 -11.00 10.00 6.77
N LEU A 54 -11.26 8.85 6.15
CA LEU A 54 -12.52 8.13 6.17
C LEU A 54 -12.33 6.80 6.87
N ASP A 55 -13.35 6.34 7.58
CA ASP A 55 -13.42 4.98 8.11
C ASP A 55 -13.62 3.94 7.00
N HIS A 56 -13.61 2.67 7.37
CA HIS A 56 -13.81 1.56 6.43
C HIS A 56 -15.21 1.53 5.76
N ASN A 57 -16.19 2.28 6.30
CA ASN A 57 -17.54 2.44 5.76
C ASN A 57 -17.70 3.68 4.86
N GLY A 58 -16.67 4.53 4.78
CA GLY A 58 -16.70 5.79 4.04
C GLY A 58 -17.19 6.99 4.85
N ASP A 59 -17.32 6.86 6.18
CA ASP A 59 -17.71 7.94 7.08
C ASP A 59 -16.49 8.81 7.43
N LEU A 60 -16.70 10.13 7.48
CA LEU A 60 -15.64 11.08 7.78
C LEU A 60 -15.19 10.99 9.24
N LEU A 61 -13.88 10.79 9.44
CA LEU A 61 -13.23 10.85 10.75
C LEU A 61 -12.76 12.27 11.07
N TRP A 62 -11.93 12.84 10.20
CA TRP A 62 -11.38 14.18 10.39
C TRP A 62 -11.00 14.86 9.06
N VAL A 63 -10.84 16.19 9.12
CA VAL A 63 -10.32 17.01 8.03
C VAL A 63 -9.33 18.03 8.60
N TYR A 64 -8.17 18.11 7.96
CA TYR A 64 -7.14 19.10 8.22
C TYR A 64 -7.06 20.10 7.06
N ASN A 65 -7.08 21.40 7.37
CA ASN A 65 -6.84 22.46 6.39
C ASN A 65 -5.35 22.81 6.36
N ILE A 66 -4.72 22.60 5.22
CA ILE A 66 -3.30 22.93 5.02
C ILE A 66 -3.15 24.46 5.06
N PRO A 67 -2.25 24.98 5.92
CA PRO A 67 -2.01 26.42 6.02
C PRO A 67 -1.67 27.05 4.66
N GLY A 68 -2.08 28.31 4.47
CA GLY A 68 -1.77 29.07 3.24
C GLY A 68 -2.48 28.58 1.98
N TYR A 69 -3.47 27.69 2.09
CA TYR A 69 -4.06 26.98 0.95
C TYR A 69 -3.05 26.09 0.20
N GLY A 70 -2.01 25.63 0.91
CA GLY A 70 -1.03 24.71 0.35
C GLY A 70 -1.66 23.39 -0.10
N GLN A 71 -1.14 22.79 -1.16
CA GLN A 71 -1.69 21.56 -1.76
C GLN A 71 -0.78 20.37 -1.50
N SER A 72 -1.35 19.18 -1.30
CA SER A 72 -0.61 17.91 -1.23
C SER A 72 -1.07 16.99 -2.36
N PHE A 73 -0.30 16.93 -3.45
CA PHE A 73 -0.79 16.34 -4.70
C PHE A 73 -0.31 14.91 -4.98
N ARG A 74 0.66 14.38 -4.21
CA ARG A 74 1.22 13.03 -4.45
C ARG A 74 1.23 12.14 -3.22
N GLY A 75 0.17 12.21 -2.42
CA GLY A 75 -0.14 11.29 -1.33
C GLY A 75 0.49 11.65 0.01
N ALA A 76 0.31 10.76 0.99
CA ALA A 76 0.85 10.86 2.34
C ALA A 76 1.50 9.53 2.76
N ALA A 77 2.51 9.60 3.61
CA ALA A 77 3.10 8.45 4.28
C ALA A 77 2.40 8.19 5.62
N LEU A 78 2.24 6.91 5.97
CA LEU A 78 1.66 6.47 7.24
C LEU A 78 2.76 5.78 8.07
N ALA A 79 3.01 6.27 9.29
CA ALA A 79 3.95 5.70 10.25
C ALA A 79 3.67 6.27 11.65
N ASP A 80 3.93 5.53 12.72
CA ASP A 80 3.87 6.08 14.08
C ASP A 80 5.14 6.92 14.31
N VAL A 81 5.03 8.25 14.20
CA VAL A 81 6.18 9.17 14.26
C VAL A 81 6.38 9.80 15.64
N ASN A 82 5.51 9.49 16.59
CA ASN A 82 5.53 10.05 17.94
C ASN A 82 5.48 9.00 19.07
N GLU A 83 5.49 7.70 18.73
CA GLU A 83 5.41 6.54 19.63
C GLU A 83 4.12 6.48 20.47
N ASP A 84 3.00 6.96 19.91
CA ASP A 84 1.68 6.88 20.59
C ASP A 84 0.86 5.63 20.23
N ALA A 85 1.44 4.74 19.42
CA ALA A 85 0.87 3.50 18.89
C ALA A 85 -0.19 3.68 17.79
N TYR A 86 -0.54 4.90 17.39
CA TYR A 86 -1.40 5.17 16.24
C TYR A 86 -0.54 5.52 15.02
N MET A 87 -0.97 5.14 13.81
CA MET A 87 -0.28 5.58 12.61
C MET A 87 -0.53 7.07 12.37
N ASP A 88 0.52 7.84 12.18
CA ASP A 88 0.45 9.25 11.84
C ASP A 88 0.51 9.47 10.33
N VAL A 89 0.02 10.63 9.89
CA VAL A 89 -0.07 11.01 8.49
C VAL A 89 0.96 12.09 8.18
N THR A 90 2.00 11.75 7.43
CA THR A 90 3.07 12.68 7.05
C THR A 90 3.02 13.02 5.55
N PHE A 91 3.03 14.30 5.21
CA PHE A 91 2.94 14.77 3.82
C PHE A 91 3.68 16.10 3.63
N CYS A 92 4.01 16.39 2.37
CA CYS A 92 4.61 17.67 1.98
C CYS A 92 3.59 18.52 1.20
N SER A 93 3.73 19.85 1.27
CA SER A 93 2.83 20.79 0.60
C SER A 93 3.49 21.65 -0.50
N SER A 94 2.66 22.28 -1.33
CA SER A 94 3.06 23.28 -2.33
C SER A 94 3.77 24.49 -1.75
N GLU A 95 3.59 24.76 -0.45
CA GLU A 95 4.26 25.86 0.25
C GLU A 95 5.64 25.44 0.80
N GLY A 96 6.10 24.22 0.49
CA GLY A 96 7.40 23.74 0.95
C GLY A 96 7.40 23.29 2.41
N THR A 97 6.21 23.02 2.97
CA THR A 97 6.10 22.53 4.34
C THR A 97 6.02 21.01 4.38
N VAL A 98 6.72 20.40 5.33
CA VAL A 98 6.53 19.01 5.75
C VAL A 98 5.64 19.03 6.98
N ILE A 99 4.59 18.21 7.01
CA ILE A 99 3.58 18.20 8.07
C ILE A 99 3.31 16.75 8.47
N SER A 100 3.29 16.47 9.78
CA SER A 100 2.78 15.22 10.35
C SER A 100 1.55 15.51 11.21
N LEU A 101 0.50 14.73 11.00
CA LEU A 101 -0.75 14.77 11.75
C LEU A 101 -0.98 13.46 12.47
N ASN A 102 -1.61 13.51 13.64
CA ASN A 102 -2.07 12.31 14.32
C ASN A 102 -3.18 11.64 13.51
N GLY A 103 -3.07 10.33 13.27
CA GLY A 103 -4.05 9.61 12.46
C GLY A 103 -5.41 9.41 13.12
N LEU A 104 -5.49 9.45 14.45
CA LEU A 104 -6.74 9.27 15.19
C LEU A 104 -7.66 10.49 15.09
N ASP A 105 -7.10 11.71 15.16
CA ASP A 105 -7.90 12.94 15.25
C ASP A 105 -7.50 14.07 14.27
N GLY A 106 -6.46 13.88 13.47
CA GLY A 106 -5.97 14.86 12.50
C GLY A 106 -5.26 16.07 13.14
N SER A 107 -4.91 16.01 14.44
CA SER A 107 -4.20 17.08 15.13
C SER A 107 -2.74 17.18 14.66
N LEU A 108 -2.17 18.39 14.70
CA LEU A 108 -0.81 18.63 14.26
C LEU A 108 0.20 18.06 15.27
N ILE A 109 1.08 17.17 14.80
CA ILE A 109 2.22 16.67 15.58
C ILE A 109 3.43 17.58 15.38
N ARG A 110 3.83 17.77 14.12
CA ARG A 110 5.03 18.53 13.77
C ARG A 110 4.89 19.14 12.39
N SER A 111 5.49 20.31 12.19
CA SER A 111 5.69 20.89 10.87
C SER A 111 7.04 21.58 10.76
N ILE A 112 7.64 21.51 9.56
CA ILE A 112 8.85 22.25 9.19
C ILE A 112 8.60 22.97 7.88
N ASP A 113 9.06 24.21 7.80
CA ASP A 113 9.04 25.04 6.61
C ASP A 113 10.40 24.95 5.89
N LEU A 114 10.45 24.19 4.79
CA LEU A 114 11.65 24.08 3.95
C LEU A 114 11.83 25.30 3.05
N GLN A 115 10.77 26.07 2.80
CA GLN A 115 10.84 27.30 2.01
C GLN A 115 11.62 28.38 2.75
N ALA A 116 11.51 28.43 4.08
CA ALA A 116 12.27 29.34 4.93
C ALA A 116 13.80 29.21 4.74
N ASP A 117 14.32 28.01 4.50
CA ASP A 117 15.76 27.77 4.26
C ASP A 117 16.26 28.39 2.95
N PHE A 118 15.36 28.57 1.96
CA PHE A 118 15.68 29.18 0.67
C PHE A 118 15.38 30.68 0.60
N GLY A 119 14.42 31.17 1.40
CA GLY A 119 13.96 32.56 1.36
C GLY A 119 13.26 32.95 0.05
N MET A 120 12.85 31.97 -0.75
CA MET A 120 12.17 32.10 -2.04
C MET A 120 11.27 30.88 -2.28
N ASN A 121 10.35 30.98 -3.24
CA ASN A 121 9.32 29.96 -3.51
C ASN A 121 9.90 28.55 -3.63
N PHE A 122 9.49 27.65 -2.75
CA PHE A 122 9.95 26.27 -2.74
C PHE A 122 8.74 25.36 -2.53
N GLY A 123 8.41 24.52 -3.52
CA GLY A 123 7.30 23.59 -3.45
C GLY A 123 7.78 22.17 -3.22
N ALA A 124 7.12 21.46 -2.30
CA ALA A 124 7.38 20.05 -2.00
C ALA A 124 6.06 19.26 -2.11
N GLU A 125 5.51 19.11 -3.32
CA GLU A 125 4.18 18.51 -3.49
C GLU A 125 4.24 16.97 -3.62
N HIS A 126 4.68 16.26 -2.60
CA HIS A 126 4.65 14.79 -2.60
C HIS A 126 4.50 14.11 -1.24
N GLY A 127 4.08 12.85 -1.27
CA GLY A 127 4.21 11.95 -0.11
C GLY A 127 5.69 11.66 0.16
N PRO A 128 6.22 12.05 1.33
CA PRO A 128 7.62 11.84 1.67
C PRO A 128 7.89 10.36 1.94
N LEU A 129 9.17 10.04 2.18
CA LEU A 129 9.54 8.75 2.78
C LEU A 129 9.76 8.94 4.27
N VAL A 130 9.26 8.00 5.08
CA VAL A 130 9.44 7.98 6.54
C VAL A 130 9.99 6.61 6.91
N ALA A 131 11.19 6.58 7.49
CA ALA A 131 11.86 5.36 7.97
C ALA A 131 13.02 5.75 8.89
N ASP A 132 13.58 4.81 9.64
CA ASP A 132 14.87 5.01 10.31
C ASP A 132 16.00 4.71 9.30
N PHE A 133 16.58 5.75 8.69
CA PHE A 133 17.53 5.57 7.58
C PHE A 133 18.94 5.21 8.06
N ASN A 134 19.27 5.53 9.30
CA ASN A 134 20.61 5.36 9.87
C ASN A 134 20.65 4.34 11.01
N ASN A 135 19.52 3.73 11.34
CA ASN A 135 19.33 2.72 12.38
C ASN A 135 19.68 3.23 13.78
N ASP A 136 19.30 4.47 14.09
CA ASP A 136 19.52 5.12 15.40
C ASP A 136 18.30 5.12 16.33
N GLY A 137 17.17 4.58 15.86
CA GLY A 137 15.90 4.52 16.58
C GLY A 137 15.05 5.79 16.43
N VAL A 138 15.44 6.74 15.56
CA VAL A 138 14.67 7.94 15.23
C VAL A 138 14.23 7.85 13.77
N LEU A 139 12.94 8.07 13.52
CA LEU A 139 12.46 8.14 12.13
C LEU A 139 12.95 9.42 11.47
N ASP A 140 13.47 9.28 10.26
CA ASP A 140 13.78 10.37 9.36
C ASP A 140 12.69 10.52 8.29
N VAL A 141 12.48 11.78 7.89
CA VAL A 141 11.65 12.16 6.75
C VAL A 141 12.54 12.58 5.59
N PHE A 142 12.44 11.87 4.48
CA PHE A 142 13.02 12.30 3.21
C PHE A 142 11.99 13.10 2.41
N ALA A 143 12.32 14.35 2.11
CA ALA A 143 11.51 15.24 1.30
C ALA A 143 12.37 15.93 0.24
N ALA A 144 11.82 16.09 -0.96
CA ALA A 144 12.45 16.92 -1.99
C ALA A 144 11.54 18.08 -2.39
N GLY A 145 12.12 19.12 -2.93
CA GLY A 145 11.33 20.21 -3.45
C GLY A 145 12.17 21.13 -4.31
N GLY A 146 11.51 22.15 -4.81
CA GLY A 146 12.19 23.14 -5.63
C GLY A 146 11.22 24.09 -6.30
N HIS A 147 11.78 24.78 -7.28
CA HIS A 147 11.07 25.70 -8.13
C HIS A 147 11.44 25.40 -9.58
N ALA A 148 10.42 25.39 -10.43
CA ALA A 148 10.57 25.24 -11.86
C ALA A 148 9.90 26.42 -12.55
N GLU A 149 10.66 27.08 -13.42
CA GLU A 149 10.19 28.14 -14.29
C GLU A 149 10.31 27.69 -15.75
N TYR A 150 9.24 27.88 -16.52
CA TYR A 150 9.23 27.59 -17.95
C TYR A 150 8.78 28.84 -18.72
N PRO A 151 9.51 29.25 -19.77
CA PRO A 151 10.63 28.56 -20.41
C PRO A 151 12.01 28.81 -19.78
N ALA A 152 12.13 29.69 -18.77
CA ALA A 152 13.41 30.12 -18.18
C ALA A 152 14.00 29.07 -17.20
N ILE A 153 14.29 27.87 -17.70
CA ILE A 153 14.75 26.73 -16.90
C ILE A 153 16.07 26.97 -16.15
N GLU A 154 16.86 27.96 -16.56
CA GLU A 154 18.07 28.40 -15.88
C GLU A 154 17.79 28.97 -14.48
N ASN A 155 16.55 29.39 -14.20
CA ASN A 155 16.12 29.86 -12.90
C ASN A 155 15.64 28.72 -11.98
N ASN A 156 15.67 27.47 -12.44
CA ASN A 156 15.25 26.32 -11.64
C ASN A 156 16.23 26.03 -10.50
N TYR A 157 15.68 25.66 -9.35
CA TYR A 157 16.44 25.20 -8.19
C TYR A 157 15.68 24.13 -7.43
N GLY A 158 16.39 23.40 -6.57
CA GLY A 158 15.77 22.41 -5.70
C GLY A 158 16.76 21.84 -4.69
N ALA A 159 16.22 21.16 -3.69
CA ALA A 159 16.99 20.41 -2.71
C ALA A 159 16.22 19.16 -2.29
N ALA A 160 16.97 18.20 -1.78
CA ALA A 160 16.47 17.08 -1.03
C ALA A 160 16.95 17.19 0.42
N TYR A 161 16.08 16.82 1.34
CA TYR A 161 16.28 16.88 2.77
C TYR A 161 16.15 15.46 3.34
N MET A 162 16.98 15.17 4.33
CA MET A 162 16.79 14.08 5.27
C MET A 162 16.66 14.69 6.66
N ILE A 163 15.50 14.52 7.30
CA ILE A 163 15.14 15.27 8.49
C ILE A 163 14.80 14.29 9.61
N SER A 164 15.59 14.26 10.68
CA SER A 164 15.24 13.49 11.88
C SER A 164 13.98 14.06 12.53
N TRP A 165 13.00 13.18 12.71
CA TRP A 165 11.61 13.56 12.93
C TRP A 165 11.11 13.26 14.35
N GLY A 166 11.22 12.02 14.81
CA GLY A 166 10.78 11.61 16.14
C GLY A 166 11.26 10.20 16.49
N ALA A 167 11.38 9.93 17.79
CA ALA A 167 11.43 8.56 18.29
C ALA A 167 10.09 7.94 17.89
N GLY A 168 10.12 7.04 16.93
CA GLY A 168 8.97 6.62 16.16
C GLY A 168 9.16 5.17 15.76
N ASN A 169 8.06 4.41 15.73
CA ASN A 169 8.07 3.05 15.23
C ASN A 169 7.62 3.06 13.77
N GLY A 170 8.59 3.03 12.85
CA GLY A 170 8.37 3.00 11.41
C GLY A 170 8.97 1.72 10.81
N PRO A 171 8.46 1.26 9.66
CA PRO A 171 8.96 0.04 9.06
C PRO A 171 10.42 0.17 8.61
N ASP A 172 11.20 -0.92 8.73
CA ASP A 172 12.48 -1.07 8.01
C ASP A 172 12.23 -0.87 6.50
N TRP A 173 13.12 -0.13 5.84
CA TRP A 173 12.98 0.34 4.46
C TRP A 173 12.53 -0.74 3.44
N ALA A 174 11.47 -0.46 2.65
CA ALA A 174 11.22 -1.14 1.35
C ALA A 174 10.74 -0.22 0.18
N MET A 175 10.66 1.10 0.39
CA MET A 175 10.01 2.11 -0.49
C MET A 175 8.54 1.80 -0.84
N PHE A 176 7.62 2.66 -0.37
CA PHE A 176 6.17 2.56 -0.57
C PHE A 176 5.57 1.21 -0.16
N GLN A 177 5.35 1.08 1.16
CA GLN A 177 4.43 0.13 1.79
C GLN A 177 5.01 -1.25 2.09
N ARG A 178 4.43 -1.89 3.11
CA ARG A 178 4.85 -3.17 3.68
C ARG A 178 4.44 -4.36 2.79
N ASP A 179 4.76 -4.34 1.49
CA ASP A 179 4.89 -5.54 0.66
C ASP A 179 5.59 -5.27 -0.69
N TYR A 180 6.07 -6.34 -1.34
CA TYR A 180 6.66 -6.30 -2.69
C TYR A 180 5.66 -5.92 -3.81
N ARG A 181 4.38 -5.74 -3.48
CA ARG A 181 3.27 -5.52 -4.41
C ARG A 181 2.82 -4.06 -4.47
N ARG A 182 3.33 -3.18 -3.59
CA ARG A 182 3.01 -1.73 -3.55
C ARG A 182 1.49 -1.48 -3.43
N THR A 183 0.86 -2.16 -2.46
CA THR A 183 -0.61 -2.23 -2.32
C THR A 183 -1.27 -1.05 -1.61
N ALA A 184 -0.50 -0.14 -1.02
CA ALA A 184 -0.98 0.96 -0.18
C ALA A 184 -1.75 0.52 1.09
N CYS A 185 -1.60 -0.74 1.54
CA CYS A 185 -2.13 -1.25 2.82
C CYS A 185 -1.01 -1.45 3.86
N VAL A 186 -1.28 -1.05 5.10
CA VAL A 186 -0.60 -1.61 6.29
C VAL A 186 -1.58 -2.53 7.03
N CYS A 187 -1.61 -3.80 6.63
CA CYS A 187 -2.49 -4.83 7.19
C CYS A 187 -1.75 -5.57 8.33
N ASN A 188 -2.38 -5.78 9.49
CA ASN A 188 -1.84 -6.30 10.78
C ASN A 188 -0.60 -7.25 10.74
N ASP A 189 0.29 -7.10 11.73
CA ASP A 189 1.67 -7.61 11.79
C ASP A 189 1.87 -9.07 12.26
N SER A 190 0.81 -9.88 12.22
CA SER A 190 0.84 -11.24 12.81
C SER A 190 1.59 -12.28 11.98
N LEU A 191 2.18 -11.92 10.84
CA LEU A 191 2.87 -12.84 9.93
C LEU A 191 4.38 -12.60 9.80
N LEU A 192 4.97 -11.66 10.56
CA LEU A 192 6.40 -11.31 10.43
C LEU A 192 7.28 -11.60 11.66
N GLN A 193 6.78 -12.33 12.67
CA GLN A 193 7.65 -12.86 13.73
C GLN A 193 8.21 -14.24 13.36
N THR A 194 9.17 -14.29 12.45
CA THR A 194 10.23 -15.32 12.49
C THR A 194 11.54 -14.73 11.95
N THR A 195 12.36 -14.20 12.86
CA THR A 195 13.79 -13.97 12.61
C THR A 195 14.49 -15.32 12.75
N GLU A 196 14.55 -16.08 11.65
CA GLU A 196 15.58 -17.07 11.27
C GLU A 196 15.02 -17.90 10.10
N PRO A 197 15.60 -17.84 8.89
CA PRO A 197 15.16 -18.68 7.79
C PRO A 197 15.47 -20.15 8.10
N VAL A 198 14.42 -20.98 8.24
CA VAL A 198 14.60 -22.44 8.15
C VAL A 198 14.90 -22.76 6.69
N VAL A 199 16.18 -22.94 6.37
CA VAL A 199 16.61 -23.42 5.06
C VAL A 199 16.20 -24.89 4.94
N ILE A 200 15.03 -25.14 4.35
CA ILE A 200 14.73 -26.44 3.76
C ILE A 200 15.42 -26.45 2.41
N ALA A 201 16.61 -27.07 2.36
CA ALA A 201 17.31 -27.33 1.11
C ALA A 201 16.51 -28.33 0.26
N MET A 202 15.61 -27.81 -0.54
CA MET A 202 15.22 -28.39 -1.81
C MET A 202 15.12 -27.22 -2.78
N GLU A 203 16.00 -27.15 -3.76
CA GLU A 203 15.73 -26.40 -4.97
C GLU A 203 14.99 -27.34 -5.95
N PRO A 204 13.65 -27.44 -5.93
CA PRO A 204 12.95 -27.79 -7.15
C PRO A 204 12.96 -26.53 -8.03
N THR A 205 13.34 -26.68 -9.29
CA THR A 205 13.17 -25.62 -10.28
C THR A 205 11.70 -25.21 -10.31
N VAL A 206 11.42 -23.98 -9.86
CA VAL A 206 10.05 -23.43 -9.79
C VAL A 206 9.53 -23.31 -11.22
N PRO A 207 8.41 -23.98 -11.58
CA PRO A 207 7.81 -23.80 -12.89
C PRO A 207 7.34 -22.34 -13.05
N ASP A 208 7.68 -21.70 -14.18
CA ASP A 208 7.38 -20.29 -14.52
C ASP A 208 5.88 -20.14 -14.91
N ILE A 209 5.01 -20.42 -13.95
CA ILE A 209 3.55 -20.43 -14.07
C ILE A 209 2.98 -19.45 -13.06
N SER A 210 2.26 -18.44 -13.55
CA SER A 210 1.53 -17.48 -12.74
C SER A 210 0.06 -17.88 -12.61
N VAL A 211 -0.54 -17.68 -11.45
CA VAL A 211 -1.96 -17.99 -11.18
C VAL A 211 -2.71 -16.71 -10.82
N TYR A 212 -3.83 -16.45 -11.50
CA TYR A 212 -4.68 -15.28 -11.29
C TYR A 212 -6.17 -15.65 -11.30
N PRO A 213 -7.09 -14.89 -10.68
CA PRO A 213 -6.86 -14.01 -9.53
C PRO A 213 -6.82 -14.81 -8.22
N THR A 214 -6.41 -14.14 -7.14
CA THR A 214 -6.62 -14.62 -5.76
C THR A 214 -8.13 -14.65 -5.48
N LEU A 215 -8.77 -15.80 -5.73
CA LEU A 215 -10.11 -16.24 -5.30
C LEU A 215 -11.11 -15.15 -4.85
N PHE A 216 -11.83 -14.60 -5.81
CA PHE A 216 -13.23 -14.15 -5.60
C PHE A 216 -14.23 -14.96 -6.43
N VAL A 217 -13.74 -15.86 -7.29
CA VAL A 217 -14.53 -16.58 -8.27
C VAL A 217 -14.18 -18.06 -8.19
N ARG A 218 -15.13 -18.94 -8.51
CA ARG A 218 -14.90 -20.39 -8.69
C ARG A 218 -13.81 -20.72 -9.72
N GLU A 219 -13.24 -19.75 -10.41
CA GLU A 219 -12.32 -19.94 -11.52
C GLU A 219 -10.91 -19.45 -11.18
N LEU A 220 -9.91 -20.29 -11.45
CA LEU A 220 -8.49 -19.93 -11.47
C LEU A 220 -8.02 -19.87 -12.93
N LEU A 221 -7.23 -18.86 -13.27
CA LEU A 221 -6.51 -18.74 -14.54
C LEU A 221 -5.04 -19.09 -14.31
N LEU A 222 -4.60 -20.18 -14.92
CA LEU A 222 -3.19 -20.56 -15.03
C LEU A 222 -2.59 -19.89 -16.27
N VAL A 223 -1.44 -19.22 -16.11
CA VAL A 223 -0.73 -18.54 -17.21
C VAL A 223 0.73 -19.00 -17.21
N GLY A 224 1.14 -19.68 -18.28
CA GLY A 224 2.54 -19.98 -18.53
C GLY A 224 3.23 -18.84 -19.27
N LYS A 225 4.53 -18.65 -19.03
CA LYS A 225 5.38 -17.79 -19.89
C LYS A 225 5.40 -18.29 -21.34
N GLU A 226 5.40 -19.61 -21.50
CA GLU A 226 5.17 -20.33 -22.76
C GLU A 226 3.96 -21.27 -22.63
N ALA A 227 3.79 -22.21 -23.57
CA ALA A 227 2.76 -23.24 -23.44
C ALA A 227 2.96 -24.01 -22.13
N LEU A 228 1.88 -24.21 -21.37
CA LEU A 228 1.95 -24.91 -20.09
C LEU A 228 2.45 -26.35 -20.34
N PRO A 229 3.41 -26.85 -19.56
CA PRO A 229 3.79 -28.26 -19.60
C PRO A 229 2.66 -29.13 -19.02
N PRO A 230 2.72 -30.46 -19.17
CA PRO A 230 1.90 -31.36 -18.37
C PRO A 230 2.08 -31.05 -16.88
N LEU A 231 0.97 -30.87 -16.17
CA LEU A 231 0.98 -30.47 -14.77
C LEU A 231 -0.18 -31.07 -14.00
N GLU A 232 -0.01 -31.22 -12.69
CA GLU A 232 -1.08 -31.54 -11.74
C GLU A 232 -1.29 -30.34 -10.83
N LEU A 233 -2.53 -29.86 -10.76
CA LEU A 233 -2.98 -28.83 -9.84
C LEU A 233 -3.73 -29.50 -8.70
N SER A 234 -3.31 -29.26 -7.46
CA SER A 234 -3.96 -29.79 -6.27
C SER A 234 -4.27 -28.66 -5.28
N LEU A 235 -5.41 -28.76 -4.60
CA LEU A 235 -5.81 -27.81 -3.58
C LEU A 235 -5.96 -28.53 -2.24
N TYR A 236 -5.34 -28.00 -1.20
CA TYR A 236 -5.39 -28.52 0.16
C TYR A 236 -5.98 -27.49 1.12
N ASN A 237 -6.59 -27.93 2.21
CA ASN A 237 -6.80 -27.05 3.37
C ASN A 237 -5.49 -26.87 4.17
N ILE A 238 -5.51 -26.00 5.18
CA ILE A 238 -4.35 -25.78 6.07
C ILE A 238 -3.91 -26.99 6.89
N SER A 239 -4.77 -28.01 7.04
CA SER A 239 -4.39 -29.27 7.71
C SER A 239 -3.75 -30.27 6.75
N GLY A 240 -3.55 -29.92 5.48
CA GLY A 240 -2.99 -30.80 4.46
C GLY A 240 -3.98 -31.80 3.85
N LEU A 241 -5.29 -31.64 4.09
CA LEU A 241 -6.31 -32.46 3.45
C LEU A 241 -6.50 -32.00 1.99
N LEU A 242 -6.36 -32.93 1.04
CA LEU A 242 -6.64 -32.69 -0.37
C LEU A 242 -8.15 -32.48 -0.59
N LEU A 243 -8.51 -31.35 -1.18
CA LEU A 243 -9.89 -30.95 -1.48
C LEU A 243 -10.22 -31.04 -2.97
N TYR A 244 -9.22 -30.86 -3.83
CA TYR A 244 -9.37 -30.88 -5.28
C TYR A 244 -8.06 -31.27 -5.96
N SER A 245 -8.12 -32.03 -7.05
CA SER A 245 -6.97 -32.21 -7.95
C SER A 245 -7.43 -32.31 -9.40
N GLN A 246 -6.66 -31.74 -10.32
CA GLN A 246 -6.85 -31.86 -11.75
C GLN A 246 -5.51 -31.95 -12.48
N ALA A 247 -5.38 -32.94 -13.36
CA ALA A 247 -4.24 -33.09 -14.25
C ALA A 247 -4.51 -32.44 -15.61
N PHE A 248 -3.49 -31.82 -16.17
CA PHE A 248 -3.50 -31.20 -17.50
C PHE A 248 -2.40 -31.81 -18.35
N THR A 249 -2.72 -32.07 -19.61
CA THR A 249 -1.76 -32.58 -20.60
C THR A 249 -0.80 -31.51 -21.11
N GLY A 250 -1.02 -30.25 -20.75
CA GLY A 250 -0.28 -29.10 -21.28
C GLY A 250 -0.73 -28.67 -22.69
N GLY A 251 -0.04 -27.68 -23.26
CA GLY A 251 -0.22 -27.21 -24.64
C GLY A 251 -0.79 -25.81 -24.77
N ASP A 252 -1.75 -25.44 -23.93
CA ASP A 252 -2.30 -24.08 -23.90
C ASP A 252 -1.42 -23.15 -23.05
N LYS A 253 -1.29 -21.89 -23.48
CA LYS A 253 -0.62 -20.85 -22.67
C LYS A 253 -1.44 -20.38 -21.48
N LYS A 254 -2.77 -20.55 -21.57
CA LYS A 254 -3.75 -20.11 -20.57
C LYS A 254 -4.80 -21.18 -20.37
N VAL A 255 -5.05 -21.55 -19.12
CA VAL A 255 -6.06 -22.56 -18.77
C VAL A 255 -6.92 -22.02 -17.64
N ILE A 256 -8.23 -22.11 -17.80
CA ILE A 256 -9.21 -21.78 -16.75
C ILE A 256 -9.59 -23.08 -16.03
N VAL A 257 -9.54 -23.04 -14.71
CA VAL A 257 -9.82 -24.16 -13.81
C VAL A 257 -10.98 -23.79 -12.90
N THR A 258 -12.08 -24.53 -12.99
CA THR A 258 -13.24 -24.32 -12.11
C THR A 258 -13.11 -25.19 -10.85
N LEU A 259 -12.95 -24.53 -9.71
CA LEU A 259 -12.89 -25.13 -8.38
C LEU A 259 -14.28 -25.50 -7.83
N PRO A 260 -14.35 -26.48 -6.92
CA PRO A 260 -15.56 -26.74 -6.15
C PRO A 260 -15.93 -25.55 -5.26
N GLU A 261 -17.12 -25.61 -4.69
CA GLU A 261 -17.51 -24.67 -3.66
C GLU A 261 -16.71 -24.93 -2.37
N LEU A 262 -16.06 -23.89 -1.87
CA LEU A 262 -15.16 -23.94 -0.73
C LEU A 262 -15.69 -22.96 0.33
N PRO A 263 -15.67 -23.30 1.63
CA PRO A 263 -15.99 -22.33 2.67
C PRO A 263 -14.93 -21.22 2.75
N PRO A 264 -15.24 -20.09 3.42
CA PRO A 264 -14.24 -19.10 3.80
C PRO A 264 -13.13 -19.73 4.65
N ALA A 265 -11.90 -19.73 4.14
CA ALA A 265 -10.71 -20.28 4.79
C ALA A 265 -9.44 -19.96 3.98
N ALA A 266 -8.29 -20.34 4.54
CA ALA A 266 -7.02 -20.44 3.81
C ALA A 266 -6.85 -21.83 3.17
N TYR A 267 -6.28 -21.86 1.98
CA TYR A 267 -6.03 -23.05 1.18
C TYR A 267 -4.61 -23.02 0.60
N ILE A 268 -4.03 -24.20 0.37
CA ILE A 268 -2.73 -24.34 -0.28
C ILE A 268 -2.97 -24.89 -1.69
N LEU A 269 -2.63 -24.10 -2.71
CA LEU A 269 -2.60 -24.55 -4.09
C LEU A 269 -1.20 -25.09 -4.39
N ARG A 270 -1.13 -26.30 -4.91
CA ARG A 270 0.11 -26.94 -5.36
C ARG A 270 0.04 -27.16 -6.86
N ILE A 271 1.10 -26.81 -7.57
CA ILE A 271 1.30 -27.12 -8.98
C ILE A 271 2.52 -28.02 -9.09
N GLN A 272 2.33 -29.24 -9.56
CA GLN A 272 3.38 -30.19 -9.83
C GLN A 272 3.60 -30.31 -11.33
N THR A 273 4.84 -30.20 -11.78
CA THR A 273 5.28 -30.47 -13.15
C THR A 273 6.43 -31.48 -13.13
N ALA A 274 6.86 -31.94 -14.31
CA ALA A 274 8.09 -32.75 -14.41
C ALA A 274 9.35 -31.97 -13.99
N ALA A 275 9.33 -30.63 -14.07
CA ALA A 275 10.46 -29.78 -13.68
C ALA A 275 10.50 -29.49 -12.18
N GLY A 276 9.39 -29.66 -11.45
CA GLY A 276 9.35 -29.33 -10.03
C GLY A 276 7.96 -28.97 -9.55
N GLN A 277 7.91 -28.56 -8.29
CA GLN A 277 6.69 -28.20 -7.57
C GLN A 277 6.70 -26.71 -7.22
N SER A 278 5.53 -26.09 -7.28
CA SER A 278 5.28 -24.76 -6.70
C SER A 278 4.08 -24.84 -5.76
N GLU A 279 4.09 -24.05 -4.68
CA GLU A 279 2.98 -23.91 -3.76
C GLU A 279 2.62 -22.44 -3.58
N GLN A 280 1.32 -22.16 -3.47
CA GLN A 280 0.79 -20.83 -3.27
C GLN A 280 -0.32 -20.86 -2.21
N LEU A 281 -0.25 -19.95 -1.25
CA LEU A 281 -1.32 -19.74 -0.28
C LEU A 281 -2.45 -18.92 -0.89
N LEU A 282 -3.67 -19.38 -0.68
CA LEU A 282 -4.90 -18.83 -1.21
C LEU A 282 -5.86 -18.51 -0.07
N PHE A 283 -6.54 -17.36 -0.15
CA PHE A 283 -7.53 -16.94 0.85
C PHE A 283 -8.91 -16.81 0.19
N ARG A 284 -9.93 -17.36 0.84
CA ARG A 284 -11.33 -17.13 0.48
C ARG A 284 -12.03 -16.47 1.67
N GLN A 285 -12.58 -15.28 1.44
CA GLN A 285 -13.44 -14.56 2.41
C GLN A 285 -14.88 -15.07 2.37
#